data_AF-A0A0A1WV33-F1
#
_entry.id   AF-A0A0A1WV33-F1
#
_cell.length_a   1.000
_cell.length_b   1.000
_cell.length_c   1.000
_cell.angle_alpha   90.00
_cell.angle_beta   90.00
_cell.angle_gamma   90.00
#
_symmetry.space_group_name_H-M   'P 1'
#
loop_
_entity.id
_entity.type
_entity.pdbx_description
1 polymer ?
#
loop_
_entity_poly.entity_id
_entity_poly.type
_entity_poly.pdbx_seq_one_letter_code
_entity_poly.pdbx_strand_id
1 'polypeptide(L)'
;IGVKYLITMKLTIVLLALVGLVAAASVSSTDQSTLVRNVILEKQKFLFEILYRLKDPLMFEEHIKTGHTLIYDKAHYTHFDQYMQKFYESYKMGGLLPKREFFGALVNTHYKQAYGLFNFFYYAKD
;
A
#
# COMPACT_ATOMS: atom_id res chain seq x y z
N ILE A 1 -41.62 32.48 -41.10
CA ILE A 1 -40.42 31.60 -40.99
C ILE A 1 -39.56 31.95 -39.77
N GLY A 2 -39.29 33.24 -39.48
CA GLY A 2 -38.45 33.66 -38.35
C GLY A 2 -38.95 33.30 -36.94
N VAL A 3 -40.25 33.41 -36.65
CA VAL A 3 -40.80 33.12 -35.29
C VAL A 3 -40.72 31.63 -34.94
N LYS A 4 -40.98 30.75 -35.91
CA LYS A 4 -40.91 29.30 -35.72
C LYS A 4 -39.47 28.85 -35.46
N TYR A 5 -38.50 29.44 -36.18
CA TYR A 5 -37.06 29.18 -35.98
C TYR A 5 -36.58 29.66 -34.61
N LEU A 6 -37.07 30.82 -34.14
CA LEU A 6 -36.75 31.36 -32.82
C LEU A 6 -37.29 30.48 -31.69
N ILE A 7 -38.49 29.89 -31.86
CA ILE A 7 -39.08 28.95 -30.91
C ILE A 7 -38.28 27.64 -30.90
N THR A 8 -37.93 27.09 -32.07
CA THR A 8 -37.11 25.88 -32.16
C THR A 8 -35.73 26.06 -31.53
N MET A 9 -35.08 27.22 -31.76
CA MET A 9 -33.77 27.53 -31.18
C MET A 9 -33.80 27.67 -29.66
N LYS A 10 -34.87 28.24 -29.09
CA LYS A 10 -35.04 28.32 -27.64
C LYS A 10 -35.26 26.93 -27.03
N LEU A 11 -36.04 26.07 -27.70
CA LEU A 11 -36.29 24.71 -27.25
C LEU A 11 -35.02 23.87 -27.26
N THR A 12 -34.19 23.98 -28.30
CA THR A 12 -32.92 23.25 -28.39
C THR A 12 -31.94 23.68 -27.31
N ILE A 13 -31.85 24.98 -26.99
CA ILE A 13 -30.99 25.49 -25.91
C ILE A 13 -31.43 24.95 -24.55
N VAL A 14 -32.73 24.93 -24.27
CA VAL A 14 -33.27 24.36 -23.03
C VAL A 14 -32.97 22.87 -22.93
N LEU A 15 -33.13 22.14 -24.03
CA LEU A 15 -32.86 20.69 -24.07
C LEU A 15 -31.36 20.40 -23.88
N LEU A 16 -30.48 21.23 -24.48
CA LEU A 16 -29.03 21.12 -24.30
C LEU A 16 -28.60 21.45 -22.86
N ALA A 17 -29.23 22.44 -22.24
CA ALA A 17 -29.00 22.79 -20.84
C ALA A 17 -29.44 21.67 -19.89
N LEU A 18 -30.58 21.01 -20.16
CA LEU A 18 -31.07 19.87 -19.39
C LEU A 18 -30.14 18.66 -19.53
N VAL A 19 -29.65 18.36 -20.75
CA VAL A 19 -28.66 17.29 -20.97
C VAL A 19 -27.35 17.60 -20.25
N GLY A 20 -26.88 18.86 -20.28
CA GLY A 20 -25.71 19.31 -19.52
C GLY A 20 -25.89 19.16 -18.01
N LEU A 21 -27.07 19.49 -17.47
CA LEU A 21 -27.37 19.33 -16.04
C LEU A 21 -27.40 17.86 -15.61
N VAL A 22 -28.03 17.00 -16.43
CA VAL A 22 -28.12 15.55 -16.16
C VAL A 22 -26.73 14.91 -16.24
N ALA A 23 -25.91 15.30 -17.21
CA ALA A 23 -24.52 14.83 -17.31
C ALA A 23 -23.70 15.25 -16.09
N ALA A 24 -23.79 16.52 -15.65
CA ALA A 24 -23.08 17.00 -14.47
C ALA A 24 -23.54 16.32 -13.17
N ALA A 25 -24.85 16.03 -13.03
CA ALA A 25 -25.39 15.30 -11.89
C ALA A 25 -25.00 13.81 -11.88
N SER A 26 -24.65 13.24 -13.04
CA SER A 26 -24.19 11.85 -13.19
C SER A 26 -22.69 11.64 -12.97
N VAL A 27 -21.89 12.71 -12.97
CA VAL A 27 -20.50 12.67 -12.52
C VAL A 27 -20.53 12.45 -11.01
N SER A 28 -20.42 11.19 -10.60
CA SER A 28 -20.41 10.86 -9.19
C SER A 28 -19.27 11.63 -8.53
N SER A 29 -19.60 12.36 -7.46
CA SER A 29 -18.59 12.88 -6.53
C SER A 29 -17.61 11.74 -6.22
N THR A 30 -16.31 12.00 -6.18
CA THR A 30 -15.31 10.99 -5.79
C THR A 30 -15.73 10.45 -4.43
N ASP A 31 -16.37 9.28 -4.47
CA ASP A 31 -17.03 8.73 -3.31
C ASP A 31 -15.93 8.23 -2.37
N GLN A 32 -16.12 8.36 -1.06
CA GLN A 32 -15.15 7.86 -0.08
C GLN A 32 -14.83 6.37 -0.32
N SER A 33 -15.78 5.63 -0.90
CA SER A 33 -15.61 4.25 -1.39
C SER A 33 -14.49 4.09 -2.42
N THR A 34 -14.28 5.06 -3.31
CA THR A 34 -13.22 5.05 -4.34
C THR A 34 -11.85 5.29 -3.73
N LEU A 35 -11.75 6.22 -2.78
CA LEU A 35 -10.49 6.49 -2.07
C LEU A 35 -10.04 5.28 -1.24
N VAL A 36 -10.97 4.68 -0.47
CA VAL A 36 -10.68 3.48 0.33
C VAL A 36 -10.25 2.31 -0.57
N ARG A 37 -10.93 2.11 -1.70
CA ARG A 37 -10.56 1.10 -2.69
C ARG A 37 -9.13 1.28 -3.19
N ASN A 38 -8.74 2.51 -3.52
CA ASN A 38 -7.39 2.78 -4.03
C ASN A 38 -6.31 2.46 -2.98
N VAL A 39 -6.52 2.81 -1.70
CA VAL A 39 -5.57 2.48 -0.62
C VAL A 39 -5.39 0.96 -0.47
N ILE A 40 -6.48 0.20 -0.58
CA ILE A 40 -6.43 -1.27 -0.51
C ILE A 40 -5.67 -1.83 -1.72
N LEU A 41 -5.94 -1.32 -2.93
CA LEU A 41 -5.27 -1.77 -4.15
C LEU A 41 -3.76 -1.49 -4.12
N GLU A 42 -3.34 -0.34 -3.60
CA GLU A 42 -1.90 -0.03 -3.45
C GLU A 42 -1.22 -0.96 -2.45
N LYS A 43 -1.84 -1.25 -1.29
CA LYS A 43 -1.29 -2.22 -0.31
C LYS A 43 -1.22 -3.63 -0.89
N GLN A 44 -2.23 -4.04 -1.66
CA GLN A 44 -2.26 -5.34 -2.33
C GLN A 44 -1.18 -5.45 -3.40
N LYS A 45 -1.02 -4.41 -4.23
CA LYS A 45 0.03 -4.32 -5.25
C LYS A 45 1.41 -4.42 -4.61
N PHE A 46 1.68 -3.63 -3.56
CA PHE A 46 2.93 -3.70 -2.80
C PHE A 46 3.25 -5.13 -2.35
N LEU A 47 2.29 -5.83 -1.73
CA LEU A 47 2.50 -7.20 -1.26
C LEU A 47 2.87 -8.16 -2.40
N PHE A 48 2.20 -8.05 -3.55
CA PHE A 48 2.53 -8.89 -4.70
C PHE A 48 3.91 -8.57 -5.29
N GLU A 49 4.29 -7.29 -5.33
CA GLU A 49 5.57 -6.86 -5.86
C GLU A 49 6.75 -7.34 -5.01
N ILE A 50 6.65 -7.32 -3.67
CA ILE A 50 7.72 -7.81 -2.80
C ILE A 50 7.83 -9.35 -2.77
N LEU A 51 6.75 -10.07 -3.10
CA LEU A 51 6.71 -11.53 -3.15
C LEU A 51 6.99 -12.10 -4.56
N TYR A 52 6.98 -11.24 -5.58
CA TYR A 52 7.23 -11.64 -6.95
C TYR A 52 8.64 -12.22 -7.10
N ARG A 53 8.73 -13.49 -7.50
CA ARG A 53 10.00 -14.22 -7.68
C ARG A 53 10.89 -14.18 -6.43
N LEU A 54 10.37 -14.60 -5.29
CA LEU A 54 11.05 -14.58 -3.97
C LEU A 54 12.48 -15.15 -3.93
N LYS A 55 12.85 -16.05 -4.86
CA LYS A 55 14.20 -16.63 -4.94
C LYS A 55 15.21 -15.72 -5.65
N ASP A 56 14.76 -14.76 -6.43
CA ASP A 56 15.57 -13.80 -7.18
C ASP A 56 15.67 -12.47 -6.41
N PRO A 57 16.65 -11.60 -6.72
CA PRO A 57 16.67 -10.24 -6.19
C PRO A 57 15.37 -9.49 -6.51
N LEU A 58 14.91 -8.67 -5.55
CA LEU A 58 13.73 -7.81 -5.73
C LEU A 58 13.94 -6.91 -6.96
N MET A 59 12.95 -6.89 -7.86
CA MET A 59 13.04 -6.18 -9.14
C MET A 59 12.58 -4.71 -9.05
N PHE A 60 11.80 -4.37 -8.03
CA PHE A 60 11.13 -3.08 -7.90
C PHE A 60 11.99 -2.10 -7.10
N GLU A 61 12.66 -1.18 -7.79
CA GLU A 61 13.64 -0.25 -7.21
C GLU A 61 13.06 0.64 -6.09
N GLU A 62 11.79 1.03 -6.22
CA GLU A 62 11.07 1.81 -5.18
C GLU A 62 11.05 1.09 -3.83
N HIS A 63 10.73 -0.20 -3.84
CA HIS A 63 10.70 -1.04 -2.64
C HIS A 63 12.09 -1.35 -2.13
N ILE A 64 13.07 -1.49 -3.02
CA ILE A 64 14.48 -1.63 -2.64
C ILE A 64 14.92 -0.38 -1.87
N LYS A 65 14.69 0.83 -2.40
CA LYS A 65 15.02 2.11 -1.75
C LYS A 65 14.40 2.21 -0.35
N THR A 66 13.11 1.91 -0.23
CA THR A 66 12.38 1.97 1.05
C THR A 66 12.89 0.94 2.06
N GLY A 67 13.28 -0.26 1.61
CA GLY A 67 13.73 -1.36 2.47
C GLY A 67 15.18 -1.31 2.95
N HIS A 68 15.95 -0.25 2.67
CA HIS A 68 17.38 -0.21 3.05
C HIS A 68 17.64 -0.09 4.55
N THR A 69 16.68 0.44 5.32
CA THR A 69 16.85 0.71 6.75
C THR A 69 15.72 0.11 7.55
N LEU A 70 16.06 -0.62 8.61
CA LEU A 70 15.10 -1.06 9.62
C LEU A 70 14.87 0.06 10.65
N ILE A 71 13.62 0.50 10.81
CA ILE A 71 13.24 1.54 11.77
C ILE A 71 13.32 0.97 13.19
N TYR A 72 14.24 1.48 14.02
CA TYR A 72 14.41 1.00 15.40
C TYR A 72 13.72 1.88 16.45
N ASP A 73 13.33 3.10 16.09
CA ASP A 73 12.72 4.02 17.03
C ASP A 73 11.40 3.45 17.57
N LYS A 74 11.36 3.30 18.91
CA LYS A 74 10.24 2.71 19.65
C LYS A 74 8.95 3.50 19.46
N ALA A 75 9.03 4.79 19.12
CA ALA A 75 7.87 5.64 18.88
C ALA A 75 6.98 5.13 17.72
N HIS A 76 7.51 4.32 16.80
CA HIS A 76 6.77 3.75 15.67
C HIS A 76 6.02 2.45 15.99
N TYR A 77 6.13 1.95 17.23
CA TYR A 77 5.54 0.67 17.61
C TYR A 77 4.55 0.81 18.75
N THR A 78 3.47 0.04 18.71
CA THR A 78 2.47 -0.06 19.80
C THR A 78 3.01 -0.85 21.00
N HIS A 79 3.92 -1.77 20.73
CA HIS A 79 4.64 -2.56 21.72
C HIS A 79 6.08 -2.76 21.26
N PHE A 80 7.03 -2.79 22.21
CA PHE A 80 8.43 -3.01 21.90
C PHE A 80 9.05 -3.96 22.92
N ASP A 81 9.36 -5.18 22.50
CA ASP A 81 9.82 -6.24 23.39
C ASP A 81 11.30 -6.58 23.25
N GLN A 82 11.76 -7.51 24.09
CA GLN A 82 13.13 -8.00 24.09
C GLN A 82 13.51 -8.79 22.81
N TYR A 83 12.55 -9.34 22.08
CA TYR A 83 12.81 -10.12 20.87
C TYR A 83 13.06 -9.21 19.68
N MET A 84 12.32 -8.09 19.58
CA MET A 84 12.59 -7.00 18.64
C MET A 84 13.98 -6.42 18.88
N GLN A 85 14.34 -6.15 20.15
CA GLN A 85 15.67 -5.67 20.49
C GLN A 85 16.78 -6.66 20.05
N LYS A 86 16.66 -7.94 20.42
CA LYS A 86 17.64 -8.99 20.05
C LYS A 86 17.77 -9.17 18.54
N PHE A 87 16.66 -9.07 17.81
CA PHE A 87 16.68 -9.09 16.35
C PHE A 87 17.47 -7.90 15.78
N TYR A 88 17.18 -6.69 16.25
CA TYR A 88 17.88 -5.49 15.78
C TYR A 88 19.38 -5.53 16.07
N GLU A 89 19.77 -5.97 17.27
CA GLU A 89 21.18 -6.15 17.63
C GLU A 89 21.87 -7.15 16.69
N SER A 90 21.22 -8.28 16.40
CA SER A 90 21.71 -9.28 15.45
C SER A 90 21.82 -8.72 14.03
N TYR A 91 20.82 -7.95 13.58
CA TYR A 91 20.84 -7.25 12.28
C TYR A 91 22.03 -6.29 12.16
N LYS A 92 22.27 -5.47 13.19
CA LYS A 92 23.38 -4.50 13.21
C LYS A 92 24.75 -5.17 13.22
N MET A 93 24.88 -6.34 13.85
CA MET A 93 26.13 -7.11 13.93
C MET A 93 26.35 -8.04 12.73
N GLY A 94 25.41 -8.11 11.77
CA GLY A 94 25.49 -9.06 10.65
C GLY A 94 25.29 -10.53 11.06
N GLY A 95 24.68 -10.78 12.22
CA GLY A 95 24.44 -12.11 12.80
C GLY A 95 23.11 -12.76 12.41
N LEU A 96 22.41 -12.22 11.40
CA LEU A 96 21.19 -12.85 10.87
C LEU A 96 21.54 -14.09 10.05
N LEU A 97 20.60 -15.03 9.94
CA LEU A 97 20.70 -16.16 9.03
C LEU A 97 21.07 -15.65 7.61
N PRO A 98 22.21 -16.08 7.04
CA PRO A 98 22.62 -15.61 5.73
C PRO A 98 21.61 -15.97 4.64
N LYS A 99 21.57 -15.14 3.59
CA LYS A 99 20.74 -15.44 2.41
C LYS A 99 21.17 -16.78 1.81
N ARG A 100 20.20 -17.56 1.32
CA ARG A 100 20.37 -18.88 0.68
C ARG A 100 20.72 -20.03 1.65
N GLU A 101 20.86 -19.75 2.94
CA GLU A 101 20.96 -20.79 3.97
C GLU A 101 19.58 -21.38 4.29
N PHE A 102 19.59 -22.61 4.82
CA PHE A 102 18.37 -23.28 5.25
C PHE A 102 17.72 -22.56 6.44
N PHE A 103 16.45 -22.17 6.29
CA PHE A 103 15.61 -21.74 7.40
C PHE A 103 14.78 -22.91 7.94
N GLY A 104 14.64 -22.98 9.27
CA GLY A 104 13.86 -24.02 9.91
C GLY A 104 13.26 -23.51 11.23
N ALA A 105 11.94 -23.52 11.34
CA ALA A 105 11.23 -22.99 12.51
C ALA A 105 11.50 -23.78 13.81
N LEU A 106 11.98 -25.02 13.71
CA LEU A 106 12.38 -25.84 14.87
C LEU A 106 13.83 -25.55 15.32
N VAL A 107 14.59 -24.82 14.50
CA VAL A 107 15.93 -24.35 14.89
C VAL A 107 15.74 -23.10 15.74
N ASN A 108 16.09 -23.20 17.03
CA ASN A 108 15.82 -22.16 18.03
C ASN A 108 16.34 -20.76 17.64
N THR A 109 17.51 -20.68 17.00
CA THR A 109 18.08 -19.41 16.53
C THR A 109 17.26 -18.81 15.39
N HIS A 110 16.89 -19.61 14.40
CA HIS A 110 16.07 -19.18 13.26
C HIS A 110 14.69 -18.71 13.74
N TYR A 111 14.06 -19.49 14.62
CA TYR A 111 12.79 -19.14 15.23
C TYR A 111 12.83 -17.79 15.95
N LYS A 112 13.83 -17.58 16.82
CA LYS A 112 13.97 -16.31 17.57
C LYS A 112 14.18 -15.12 16.65
N GLN A 113 14.98 -15.28 15.59
CA GLN A 113 15.18 -14.22 14.60
C GLN A 113 13.87 -13.91 13.85
N ALA A 114 13.18 -14.94 13.36
CA ALA A 114 11.89 -14.77 12.68
C ALA A 114 10.82 -14.17 13.60
N TYR A 115 10.79 -14.57 14.87
CA TYR A 115 9.85 -14.05 15.85
C TYR A 115 10.11 -12.57 16.17
N GLY A 116 11.37 -12.18 16.37
CA GLY A 116 11.72 -10.77 16.55
C GLY A 116 11.39 -9.92 15.32
N LEU A 117 11.67 -10.42 14.11
CA LEU A 117 11.27 -9.76 12.86
C LEU A 117 9.75 -9.65 12.71
N PHE A 118 9.02 -10.71 13.04
CA PHE A 118 7.56 -10.72 13.03
C PHE A 118 6.99 -9.65 13.96
N ASN A 119 7.56 -9.48 15.16
CA ASN A 119 7.10 -8.46 16.10
C ASN A 119 7.32 -7.03 15.59
N PHE A 120 8.36 -6.78 14.78
CA PHE A 120 8.50 -5.51 14.06
C PHE A 120 7.32 -5.25 13.11
N PHE A 121 6.86 -6.26 12.37
CA PHE A 121 5.71 -6.10 11.48
C PHE A 121 4.39 -6.00 12.24
N TYR A 122 4.22 -6.82 13.29
CA TYR A 122 2.97 -6.94 14.02
C TYR A 122 2.65 -5.71 14.87
N TYR A 123 3.68 -5.11 15.48
CA TYR A 123 3.50 -3.97 16.38
C TYR A 123 3.71 -2.61 15.71
N ALA A 124 4.00 -2.55 14.41
CA ALA A 124 4.07 -1.29 13.67
C ALA A 124 2.74 -0.55 13.75
N LYS A 125 2.78 0.77 13.96
CA LYS A 125 1.57 1.60 14.03
C LYS A 125 0.90 1.79 12.67
N ASP A 126 1.71 1.89 11.61
CA ASP A 126 1.30 2.32 10.26
C ASP A 126 1.97 1.47 9.15
#